data_AF-A0A7L8RYP2-F1
#
_entry.id   AF-A0A7L8RYP2-F1
#
_cell.length_a   1.000
_cell.length_b   1.000
_cell.length_c   1.000
_cell.angle_alpha   90.00
_cell.angle_beta   90.00
_cell.angle_gamma   90.00
#
_symmetry.space_group_name_H-M   'P 1'
#
loop_
_entity.id
_entity.type
_entity.pdbx_description
1 polymer ?
#
loop_
_entity_poly.entity_id
_entity_poly.type
_entity_poly.pdbx_seq_one_letter_code
_entity_poly.pdbx_strand_id
1 'polypeptide(L)'
;MPLYIRDNEVDALAAELQAVSGAVSKTEAVRTALLHELARNRAKVPLRDRLAKLQARAAGIGLPNSDFDMKKFSDEMWDGE
;
A
#
# COMPACT_ATOMS: atom_id res chain seq x y z
N MET A 1 -18.23 23.28 -8.95
CA MET A 1 -19.18 23.65 -7.89
C MET A 1 -18.40 24.05 -6.65
N PRO A 2 -18.77 25.14 -5.96
CA PRO A 2 -18.11 25.57 -4.73
C PRO A 2 -18.41 24.59 -3.59
N LEU A 3 -17.38 24.25 -2.81
CA LEU A 3 -17.52 23.47 -1.58
C LEU A 3 -18.04 24.39 -0.47
N TYR A 4 -19.25 24.13 0.03
CA TYR A 4 -19.82 24.85 1.17
C TYR A 4 -19.57 24.09 2.46
N ILE A 5 -18.70 24.64 3.31
CA ILE A 5 -18.42 24.13 4.64
C ILE A 5 -19.06 25.08 5.65
N ARG A 6 -19.96 24.57 6.49
CA ARG A 6 -20.66 25.36 7.53
C ARG A 6 -19.90 25.42 8.84
N ASP A 7 -19.00 24.46 9.04
CA ASP A 7 -18.20 24.34 10.25
C ASP A 7 -16.88 25.10 10.06
N ASN A 8 -16.59 26.01 10.98
CA ASN A 8 -15.40 26.86 10.90
C ASN A 8 -14.10 26.07 11.07
N GLU A 9 -14.11 25.02 11.87
CA GLU A 9 -12.93 24.16 12.08
C GLU A 9 -12.63 23.37 10.80
N VAL A 10 -13.67 22.84 10.16
CA VAL A 10 -13.52 22.10 8.89
C VAL A 10 -13.08 23.02 7.76
N ASP A 11 -13.54 24.27 7.72
CA ASP A 11 -13.10 25.23 6.69
C ASP A 11 -11.63 25.65 6.90
N ALA A 12 -11.20 25.79 8.15
CA ALA A 12 -9.79 26.04 8.48
C ALA A 12 -8.90 24.86 8.05
N LEU A 13 -9.32 23.62 8.33
CA LEU A 13 -8.61 22.42 7.87
C LEU A 13 -8.54 22.33 6.35
N ALA A 14 -9.62 22.68 5.64
CA ALA A 14 -9.62 22.70 4.18
C ALA A 14 -8.68 23.77 3.61
N ALA A 15 -8.57 24.92 4.28
CA ALA A 15 -7.64 25.99 3.91
C ALA A 15 -6.17 25.57 4.15
N GLU A 16 -5.89 24.97 5.31
CA GLU A 16 -4.56 24.45 5.64
C GLU A 16 -4.15 23.35 4.66
N LEU A 17 -5.05 22.41 4.38
CA LEU A 17 -4.81 21.35 3.41
C LEU A 17 -4.53 21.91 2.01
N GLN A 18 -5.25 22.95 1.59
CA GLN A 18 -4.97 23.62 0.33
C GLN A 18 -3.54 24.20 0.32
N ALA A 19 -3.14 24.89 1.39
CA ALA A 19 -1.82 25.52 1.49
C ALA A 19 -0.68 24.48 1.45
N VAL A 20 -0.84 23.36 2.16
CA VAL A 20 0.17 22.29 2.24
C VAL A 20 0.23 21.46 0.96
N SER A 21 -0.93 21.19 0.33
CA SER A 21 -0.99 20.41 -0.92
C SER A 21 -0.65 21.22 -2.17
N GLY A 22 -0.65 22.55 -2.10
CA GLY A 22 -0.48 23.43 -3.26
C GLY A 22 -1.67 23.40 -4.24
N ALA A 23 -2.83 22.89 -3.82
CA ALA A 23 -4.00 22.79 -4.68
C ALA A 23 -4.56 24.18 -5.05
N VAL A 24 -5.10 24.30 -6.26
CA VAL A 24 -5.58 25.59 -6.79
C VAL A 24 -6.82 26.07 -6.03
N SER A 25 -7.59 25.15 -5.44
CA SER A 25 -8.75 25.49 -4.62
C SER A 25 -8.95 24.55 -3.43
N LYS A 26 -9.63 25.02 -2.38
CA LYS A 26 -10.10 24.18 -1.25
C LYS A 26 -10.88 22.95 -1.72
N THR A 27 -11.73 23.12 -2.75
CA THR A 27 -12.52 22.02 -3.33
C THR A 27 -11.64 20.92 -3.92
N GLU A 28 -10.58 21.30 -4.62
CA GLU A 28 -9.62 20.37 -5.20
C GLU A 28 -8.80 19.67 -4.11
N ALA A 29 -8.30 20.42 -3.13
CA ALA A 29 -7.58 19.88 -1.98
C ALA A 29 -8.40 18.80 -1.25
N VAL A 30 -9.65 19.13 -0.92
CA VAL A 30 -10.58 18.23 -0.22
C VAL A 30 -10.94 17.02 -1.09
N ARG A 31 -11.21 17.22 -2.40
CA ARG A 31 -11.47 16.09 -3.31
C ARG A 31 -10.32 15.10 -3.32
N THR A 32 -9.09 15.59 -3.44
CA THR A 32 -7.89 14.74 -3.47
C THR A 32 -7.70 14.01 -2.14
N ALA A 33 -7.88 14.69 -1.01
CA ALA A 33 -7.81 14.04 0.31
C ALA A 33 -8.86 12.93 0.47
N LEU A 34 -10.11 13.16 0.05
CA LEU A 34 -11.17 12.15 0.10
C LEU A 34 -10.87 10.97 -0.81
N LEU A 35 -10.34 11.20 -2.01
CA LEU A 35 -9.92 10.12 -2.91
C LEU A 35 -8.82 9.27 -2.28
N HIS A 36 -7.82 9.90 -1.67
CA HIS A 36 -6.75 9.19 -0.97
C HIS A 36 -7.28 8.39 0.22
N GLU A 37 -8.20 8.93 1.00
CA GLU A 37 -8.78 8.21 2.15
C GLU A 37 -9.66 7.04 1.71
N LEU A 38 -10.45 7.20 0.64
CA LEU A 38 -11.20 6.10 0.05
C LEU A 38 -10.26 5.03 -0.51
N ALA A 39 -9.16 5.42 -1.14
CA ALA A 39 -8.16 4.48 -1.62
C ALA A 39 -7.51 3.73 -0.45
N ARG A 40 -7.12 4.42 0.64
CA ARG A 40 -6.59 3.78 1.86
C ARG A 40 -7.56 2.80 2.48
N ASN A 41 -8.84 3.16 2.59
CA ASN A 41 -9.86 2.27 3.16
C ASN A 41 -10.20 1.10 2.25
N ARG A 42 -10.18 1.27 0.91
CA ARG A 42 -10.31 0.16 -0.03
C ARG A 42 -9.07 -0.75 -0.04
N ALA A 43 -7.89 -0.16 0.12
CA ALA A 43 -6.61 -0.86 0.18
C ALA A 43 -6.34 -1.49 1.56
N LYS A 44 -7.13 -1.18 2.59
CA LYS A 44 -7.24 -1.95 3.84
C LYS A 44 -7.85 -3.32 3.54
N VAL A 45 -7.11 -4.12 2.78
CA VAL A 45 -7.34 -5.55 2.68
C VAL A 45 -7.12 -6.11 4.09
N PRO A 46 -8.10 -6.80 4.68
CA PRO A 46 -7.94 -7.44 5.98
C PRO A 46 -6.63 -8.26 6.01
N LEU A 47 -5.91 -8.20 7.12
CA LEU A 47 -4.63 -8.93 7.29
C LEU A 47 -4.75 -10.40 6.86
N ARG A 48 -5.89 -11.02 7.19
CA ARG A 48 -6.24 -12.38 6.80
C ARG A 48 -6.19 -12.60 5.27
N ASP A 49 -6.76 -11.70 4.49
CA ASP A 49 -6.80 -11.82 3.02
C ASP A 49 -5.43 -11.53 2.40
N ARG A 50 -4.62 -10.66 3.02
CA ARG A 50 -3.22 -10.45 2.64
C ARG A 50 -2.40 -11.72 2.89
N LEU A 51 -2.57 -12.34 4.06
CA LEU A 51 -1.90 -13.58 4.43
C LEU A 51 -2.32 -14.74 3.52
N ALA A 52 -3.61 -14.87 3.23
CA ALA A 52 -4.13 -15.92 2.34
C ALA A 52 -3.50 -15.84 0.94
N LYS A 53 -3.34 -14.63 0.38
CA LYS A 53 -2.63 -14.45 -0.90
C LYS A 53 -1.16 -14.86 -0.82
N LEU A 54 -0.48 -14.54 0.28
CA LEU A 54 0.93 -14.91 0.49
C LEU A 54 1.08 -16.43 0.64
N GLN A 55 0.21 -17.06 1.43
CA GLN A 55 0.15 -18.51 1.63
C GLN A 55 -0.15 -19.24 0.32
N ALA A 56 -1.08 -18.75 -0.50
CA ALA A 56 -1.35 -19.32 -1.82
C ALA A 56 -0.13 -19.27 -2.75
N ARG A 57 0.63 -18.17 -2.73
CA ARG A 57 1.89 -18.06 -3.48
C ARG A 57 2.95 -19.02 -2.95
N ALA A 58 3.11 -19.11 -1.63
CA ALA A 58 4.06 -20.04 -1.02
C ALA A 58 3.70 -21.51 -1.31
N ALA A 59 2.42 -21.86 -1.26
CA ALA A 59 1.94 -23.19 -1.64
C ALA A 59 2.23 -23.52 -3.11
N GLY A 60 2.16 -22.54 -4.00
CA GLY A 60 2.51 -22.70 -5.42
C GLY A 60 4.01 -22.90 -5.69
N ILE A 61 4.90 -22.43 -4.80
CA ILE A 61 6.35 -22.69 -4.88
C ILE A 61 6.65 -24.16 -4.51
N GLY A 62 5.77 -24.79 -3.72
CA GLY A 62 5.93 -26.15 -3.23
C GLY A 62 6.64 -26.20 -1.87
N LEU A 63 6.67 -27.40 -1.28
CA LEU A 63 7.41 -27.63 -0.04
C LEU A 63 8.92 -27.56 -0.33
N PRO A 64 9.74 -27.10 0.64
CA PRO A 64 11.19 -27.24 0.54
C PRO A 64 11.54 -28.69 0.26
N ASN A 65 12.36 -28.95 -0.76
CA ASN A 65 12.87 -30.28 -1.02
C ASN A 65 13.76 -30.69 0.16
N SER A 66 13.33 -31.69 0.94
CA SER A 66 14.05 -32.18 2.12
C SER A 66 15.41 -32.78 1.76
N ASP A 67 15.55 -33.24 0.52
CA ASP A 67 16.74 -33.93 0.03
C ASP A 67 17.70 -32.95 -0.65
N PHE A 68 17.41 -31.64 -0.61
CA PHE A 68 18.28 -30.62 -1.17
C PHE A 68 19.49 -30.37 -0.26
N ASP A 69 20.66 -30.86 -0.68
CA ASP A 69 21.92 -30.58 -0.02
C ASP A 69 22.46 -29.21 -0.47
N MET A 70 22.21 -28.21 0.37
CA MET A 70 22.69 -26.83 0.19
C MET A 70 24.21 -26.76 0.03
N LYS A 71 24.98 -27.60 0.73
CA LYS A 71 26.45 -27.55 0.72
C LYS A 71 26.97 -28.06 -0.61
N LYS A 72 26.47 -29.22 -1.06
CA LYS A 72 26.86 -29.76 -2.36
C LYS A 72 26.53 -28.80 -3.51
N PHE A 73 25.36 -28.16 -3.46
CA PHE A 73 24.97 -27.15 -4.44
C PHE A 73 25.88 -25.91 -4.42
N SER A 74 26.28 -25.43 -3.23
CA SER A 74 27.19 -24.28 -3.14
C SER A 74 28.60 -24.61 -3.60
N ASP A 75 29.09 -25.82 -3.30
CA ASP A 75 30.43 -26.26 -3.68
C ASP A 75 30.53 -26.41 -5.22
N GLU A 76 29.53 -26.99 -5.88
CA GLU A 76 29.45 -27.09 -7.35
C GLU A 76 29.40 -25.71 -8.07
N MET A 77 28.80 -24.70 -7.45
CA MET A 77 28.76 -23.32 -7.98
C MET A 77 30.08 -22.57 -7.78
N TRP A 78 30.90 -22.99 -6.82
CA TRP A 78 32.18 -22.36 -6.48
C TRP A 78 33.38 -22.99 -7.20
N ASP A 79 33.30 -24.29 -7.48
CA ASP A 79 34.34 -25.06 -8.19
C ASP A 79 34.18 -25.02 -9.73
N GLY A 80 33.22 -24.24 -10.25
CA GLY A 80 33.01 -24.02 -11.68
C GLY A 80 33.93 -22.95 -12.28
N GLU A 81 35.21 -23.30 -12.50
CA GLU A 81 36.09 -22.77 -13.56
C GLU A 81 36.59 -23.90 -14.46
#